data_AF-R6X5W4-F1
#
_entry.id   AF-R6X5W4-F1
#
_cell.length_a   1.000
_cell.length_b   1.000
_cell.length_c   1.000
_cell.angle_alpha   90.00
_cell.angle_beta   90.00
_cell.angle_gamma   90.00
#
_symmetry.space_group_name_H-M   'P 1'
#
loop_
_entity.id
_entity.type
_entity.pdbx_description
1 polymer ?
#
loop_
_entity_poly.entity_id
_entity_poly.type
_entity_poly.pdbx_seq_one_letter_code
_entity_poly.pdbx_strand_id
1 'polypeptide(L)'
;MKSYPAVKLCRLAVDRTLKGHSIGTYLLNFIKSFFVVNNKTGCRFLTVDAYAPAIPFYEKNGFVPLNDDDKNAPTRLLYFDLRDIADELDQN
;
A
#
# COMPACT_ATOMS: atom_id res chain seq x y z
N MET A 1 0.25 15.21 -19.05
CA MET A 1 0.08 14.11 -18.10
C MET A 1 1.13 14.25 -17.01
N LYS A 2 0.75 14.36 -15.74
CA LYS A 2 1.72 14.42 -14.63
C LYS A 2 1.95 13.00 -14.13
N SER A 3 3.20 12.57 -14.10
CA SER A 3 3.61 11.28 -13.54
C SER A 3 4.33 11.53 -12.23
N TYR A 4 4.07 10.71 -11.21
CA TYR A 4 4.76 10.79 -9.92
C TYR A 4 5.52 9.49 -9.66
N PRO A 5 6.69 9.56 -9.00
CA PRO A 5 7.41 8.37 -8.58
C PRO A 5 6.57 7.56 -7.57
N ALA A 6 6.58 6.25 -7.75
CA ALA A 6 5.86 5.31 -6.92
C ALA A 6 6.70 4.06 -6.65
N VAL A 7 6.51 3.47 -5.48
CA VAL A 7 7.08 2.17 -5.13
C VAL A 7 6.01 1.10 -5.35
N LYS A 8 6.38 -0.01 -6.01
CA LYS A 8 5.49 -1.17 -6.17
C LYS A 8 5.84 -2.25 -5.16
N LEU A 9 4.88 -2.63 -4.34
CA LEU A 9 4.99 -3.77 -3.44
C LEU A 9 4.55 -5.04 -4.19
N CYS A 10 5.53 -5.81 -4.68
CA CYS A 10 5.27 -6.95 -5.56
C CYS A 10 4.68 -8.17 -4.83
N ARG A 11 5.18 -8.47 -3.62
CA ARG A 11 4.76 -9.65 -2.84
C ARG A 11 4.73 -9.29 -1.36
N LEU A 12 3.62 -9.60 -0.71
CA LEU A 12 3.45 -9.54 0.73
C LEU A 12 2.67 -10.78 1.17
N ALA A 13 3.23 -11.52 2.12
CA ALA A 13 2.60 -12.70 2.69
C ALA A 13 2.97 -12.78 4.17
N VAL A 14 2.11 -13.44 4.94
CA VAL A 14 2.40 -13.87 6.31
C VAL A 14 2.27 -15.38 6.38
N ASP A 15 2.96 -15.98 7.35
CA ASP A 15 2.78 -17.40 7.60
C ASP A 15 1.31 -17.72 7.90
N ARG A 16 0.87 -18.93 7.51
CA ARG A 16 -0.53 -19.35 7.67
C ARG A 16 -0.96 -19.37 9.13
N THR A 17 -0.06 -19.72 10.06
CA THR A 17 -0.33 -19.73 11.51
C THR A 17 -0.56 -18.32 12.07
N LEU A 18 -0.03 -17.29 11.38
CA LEU A 18 -0.13 -15.89 11.78
C LEU A 18 -1.26 -15.14 11.05
N LYS A 19 -1.98 -15.80 10.13
CA LYS A 19 -3.13 -15.20 9.46
C LYS A 19 -4.19 -14.79 10.50
N GLY A 20 -4.70 -13.56 10.38
CA GLY A 20 -5.70 -13.01 11.31
C GLY A 20 -5.12 -12.35 12.56
N HIS A 21 -3.82 -12.47 12.83
CA HIS A 21 -3.14 -11.85 13.98
C HIS A 21 -2.60 -10.44 13.69
N SER A 22 -3.17 -9.74 12.70
CA SER A 22 -2.77 -8.37 12.29
C SER A 22 -1.32 -8.18 11.83
N ILE A 23 -0.52 -9.24 11.73
CA ILE A 23 0.89 -9.18 11.30
C ILE A 23 1.05 -8.55 9.91
N GLY A 24 0.14 -8.85 8.96
CA GLY A 24 0.19 -8.28 7.62
C GLY A 24 0.00 -6.75 7.63
N THR A 25 -0.93 -6.25 8.46
CA THR A 25 -1.14 -4.81 8.64
C THR A 25 0.05 -4.16 9.32
N TYR A 26 0.62 -4.80 10.34
CA TYR A 26 1.83 -4.30 11.01
C TYR A 26 3.00 -4.14 10.02
N LEU A 27 3.27 -5.17 9.21
CA LEU A 27 4.31 -5.12 8.18
C LEU A 27 4.04 -4.01 7.14
N LEU A 28 2.79 -3.88 6.70
CA LEU A 28 2.42 -2.87 5.72
C LEU A 28 2.58 -1.44 6.26
N ASN A 29 2.23 -1.21 7.53
CA ASN A 29 2.44 0.07 8.21
C ASN A 29 3.94 0.37 8.38
N PHE A 30 4.74 -0.62 8.77
CA PHE A 30 6.20 -0.47 8.81
C PHE A 30 6.75 -0.05 7.44
N ILE A 31 6.34 -0.71 6.36
CA ILE A 31 6.77 -0.39 4.99
C ILE A 31 6.40 1.06 4.63
N LYS A 32 5.17 1.48 4.91
CA LYS A 32 4.70 2.85 4.66
C LYS A 32 5.57 3.88 5.39
N SER A 33 5.73 3.72 6.70
CA SER A 33 6.57 4.62 7.50
C SER A 33 8.03 4.60 7.03
N PHE A 34 8.55 3.44 6.62
CA PHE A 34 9.94 3.32 6.14
C PHE A 34 10.23 4.20 4.92
N PHE A 35 9.26 4.37 4.02
CA PHE A 35 9.37 5.21 2.83
C PHE A 35 9.22 6.71 3.12
N VAL A 36 8.50 7.09 4.17
CA VAL A 36 8.30 8.49 4.56
C VAL A 36 9.42 8.99 5.47
N VAL A 37 9.82 8.20 6.46
CA VAL A 37 10.83 8.60 7.45
C VAL A 37 12.19 8.82 6.79
N ASN A 38 12.71 10.04 6.92
CA ASN A 38 13.93 10.51 6.26
C ASN A 38 13.86 10.39 4.72
N ASN A 39 12.63 10.48 4.17
CA ASN A 39 12.24 10.45 2.75
C ASN A 39 13.29 9.85 1.80
N LYS A 40 13.54 8.55 1.95
CA LYS A 40 14.68 7.88 1.30
C LYS A 40 14.54 7.74 -0.21
N THR A 41 13.31 7.81 -0.73
CA THR A 41 13.01 7.47 -2.13
C THR A 41 12.30 8.58 -2.91
N GLY A 42 11.81 9.63 -2.24
CA GLY A 42 11.06 10.70 -2.90
C GLY A 42 9.76 10.24 -3.58
N CYS A 43 9.23 9.07 -3.21
CA CYS A 43 8.05 8.50 -3.82
C CYS A 43 6.78 9.06 -3.18
N ARG A 44 5.77 9.36 -4.01
CA ARG A 44 4.47 9.82 -3.54
C ARG A 44 3.54 8.65 -3.23
N PHE A 45 3.63 7.57 -4.00
CA PHE A 45 2.67 6.48 -3.91
C PHE A 45 3.33 5.14 -3.59
N LEU A 46 2.63 4.33 -2.80
CA LEU A 46 2.79 2.89 -2.80
C LEU A 46 1.74 2.28 -3.72
N THR A 47 2.12 1.28 -4.51
CA THR A 47 1.23 0.58 -5.44
C THR A 47 1.31 -0.92 -5.26
N VAL A 48 0.21 -1.63 -5.52
CA VAL A 48 0.13 -3.10 -5.53
C VAL A 48 -0.71 -3.57 -6.71
N ASP A 49 -0.34 -4.70 -7.29
CA ASP A 49 -1.21 -5.48 -8.17
C ASP A 49 -1.86 -6.58 -7.31
N ALA A 50 -2.99 -6.25 -6.67
CA ALA A 50 -3.63 -7.10 -5.67
C ALA A 50 -4.47 -8.20 -6.32
N TYR A 51 -4.23 -9.47 -5.98
CA TYR A 51 -5.17 -10.54 -6.34
C TYR A 51 -6.55 -10.28 -5.74
N ALA A 52 -7.62 -10.65 -6.45
CA ALA A 52 -9.00 -10.40 -6.02
C ALA A 52 -9.29 -10.78 -4.55
N PRO A 53 -8.84 -11.93 -4.00
CA PRO A 53 -9.07 -12.28 -2.60
C PRO A 53 -8.34 -11.41 -1.58
N ALA A 54 -7.31 -10.67 -1.99
CA ALA A 54 -6.50 -9.80 -1.15
C ALA A 54 -6.94 -8.34 -1.19
N ILE A 55 -7.82 -7.93 -2.11
CA ILE A 55 -8.31 -6.55 -2.23
C ILE A 55 -8.87 -6.02 -0.89
N PRO A 56 -9.74 -6.76 -0.15
CA PRO A 56 -10.29 -6.26 1.11
C PRO A 56 -9.21 -6.00 2.18
N PHE A 57 -8.09 -6.74 2.14
CA PHE A 57 -6.97 -6.49 3.03
C PHE A 57 -6.31 -5.14 2.71
N TYR A 58 -6.04 -4.84 1.44
CA TYR A 58 -5.41 -3.58 1.06
C TYR A 58 -6.36 -2.38 1.29
N GLU A 59 -7.64 -2.51 0.96
CA GLU A 59 -8.65 -1.48 1.23
C GLU A 59 -8.78 -1.17 2.73
N LYS A 60 -8.82 -2.20 3.59
CA LYS A 60 -8.78 -2.03 5.06
C LYS A 60 -7.54 -1.26 5.52
N ASN A 61 -6.44 -1.34 4.78
CA ASN A 61 -5.20 -0.63 5.05
C ASN A 61 -5.08 0.68 4.25
N GLY A 62 -6.17 1.24 3.76
CA GLY A 62 -6.22 2.58 3.15
C GLY A 62 -5.79 2.64 1.68
N PHE A 63 -5.57 1.51 1.01
CA PHE A 63 -5.35 1.52 -0.43
C PHE A 63 -6.66 1.71 -1.16
N VAL A 64 -6.62 2.42 -2.29
CA VAL A 64 -7.77 2.65 -3.16
C VAL A 64 -7.46 2.23 -4.60
N PRO A 65 -8.46 1.80 -5.39
CA PRO A 65 -8.26 1.52 -6.81
C PRO A 65 -7.78 2.75 -7.59
N LEU A 66 -6.90 2.54 -8.56
CA LEU A 66 -6.48 3.64 -9.44
C LEU A 66 -7.63 4.10 -10.35
N ASN A 67 -8.37 3.14 -10.91
CA ASN A 67 -9.56 3.35 -11.72
C ASN A 67 -10.39 2.06 -11.74
N ASP A 68 -11.39 1.96 -12.61
CA ASP A 68 -12.29 0.81 -12.73
C ASP A 68 -11.96 -0.17 -13.87
N ASP A 69 -10.87 0.07 -14.62
CA ASP A 69 -10.53 -0.71 -15.82
C ASP A 69 -10.27 -2.20 -15.51
N ASP A 70 -9.77 -2.47 -14.30
CA ASP A 70 -9.36 -3.79 -13.83
C ASP A 70 -10.30 -4.39 -12.76
N LYS A 71 -11.49 -3.80 -12.59
CA LYS A 71 -12.45 -4.22 -11.54
C LYS A 71 -12.79 -5.71 -11.54
N ASN A 72 -12.81 -6.33 -12.73
CA ASN A 72 -13.13 -7.75 -12.92
C ASN A 72 -11.91 -8.59 -13.33
N ALA A 73 -10.70 -8.02 -13.29
CA ALA A 73 -9.48 -8.72 -13.66
C ALA A 73 -8.96 -9.62 -12.51
N PRO A 74 -8.08 -10.59 -12.79
CA PRO A 74 -7.48 -11.45 -11.76
C PRO A 74 -6.68 -10.67 -10.68
N THR A 75 -6.14 -9.52 -11.07
CA THR A 75 -5.42 -8.59 -10.21
C THR A 75 -5.93 -7.17 -10.44
N ARG A 76 -5.93 -6.38 -9.38
CA ARG A 76 -6.37 -4.99 -9.37
C ARG A 76 -5.25 -4.06 -8.89
N LEU A 77 -4.98 -3.00 -9.63
CA LEU A 77 -4.04 -1.95 -9.29
C LEU A 77 -4.64 -1.04 -8.22
N LEU A 78 -4.06 -1.11 -7.02
CA LEU A 78 -4.39 -0.24 -5.91
C LEU A 78 -3.19 0.66 -5.58
N TYR A 79 -3.47 1.84 -5.05
CA TYR A 79 -2.44 2.76 -4.57
C TYR A 79 -2.77 3.34 -3.19
N PHE A 80 -1.74 3.82 -2.51
CA PHE A 80 -1.80 4.55 -1.25
C PHE A 80 -0.95 5.82 -1.38
N ASP A 81 -1.47 7.01 -1.01
CA ASP A 81 -0.71 8.27 -1.02
C ASP A 81 0.11 8.37 0.27
N LEU A 82 1.43 8.31 0.15
CA LEU A 82 2.35 8.39 1.29
C LEU A 82 2.30 9.76 1.98
N ARG A 83 1.78 10.78 1.30
CA ARG A 83 1.55 12.10 1.91
C ARG A 83 0.65 12.01 3.13
N ASP A 84 -0.34 11.12 3.11
CA ASP A 84 -1.29 10.94 4.22
C ASP A 84 -0.58 10.60 5.54
N ILE A 85 0.64 10.04 5.47
CA ILE A 85 1.47 9.70 6.65
C ILE A 85 2.49 10.79 6.96
N ALA A 86 3.05 11.43 5.94
CA ALA A 86 4.01 12.53 6.13
C ALA A 86 3.38 13.68 6.92
N ASP A 87 2.16 14.04 6.55
CA ASP A 87 1.42 15.15 7.18
C ASP A 87 1.09 14.84 8.67
N GLU A 88 0.96 13.57 9.06
CA GLU A 88 0.76 13.15 10.47
C GLU A 88 2.07 13.20 11.29
N LEU A 89 3.21 12.91 10.67
CA LEU A 89 4.52 12.91 11.34
C LEU A 89 5.05 14.33 11.57
N ASP A 90 4.79 15.26 10.65
CA ASP A 90 5.23 16.67 10.72
C ASP A 90 4.43 17.50 11.75
N GLN A 91 3.35 16.94 12.33
CA GLN A 91 2.53 17.60 13.36
C GLN A 91 3.00 17.32 14.81
N ASN A 92 4.14 16.63 14.99
CA ASN A 92 4.76 16.35 16.30
C ASN A 92 6.14 17.02 16.41
#